data_AF-A0A8J4YV79-F1
#
_entry.id   AF-A0A8J4YV79-F1
#
_cell.length_a   1.000
_cell.length_b   1.000
_cell.length_c   1.000
_cell.angle_alpha   90.00
_cell.angle_beta   90.00
_cell.angle_gamma   90.00
#
_symmetry.space_group_name_H-M   'P 1'
#
loop_
_entity.id
_entity.type
_entity.pdbx_description
1 polymer ?
#
loop_
_entity_poly.entity_id
_entity_poly.type
_entity_poly.pdbx_seq_one_letter_code
_entity_poly.pdbx_strand_id
1 'polypeptide(L)'
;MWQVKFVSHKTQFLNVSRGLEILYKAQVCSSLEYACLTWGSAANKHLTLLNMVQARAVRIIENNNAGQEPQLTTLQHRRDVAGLTVVFKVQVMRVSHLQALWQPCRLAPVTIRAVALAPVIFAEPLEILVMALESLHEEAKPLGLEVSWLKTKVQDEEEEEEVVVVVVVVVVVVVVVVVVVVVVVVVVVVVVVVVVVVVVVVVVVVVVVVVVVVVVVVVVVVVVVVVVVVVVVVVVVVVVVVVVVVVLVVVVVVVVI
;
A
#
# COMPACT_ATOMS: atom_id res chain seq x y z
N MET A 1 -0.79 -1.42 -8.77
CA MET A 1 -0.34 -0.08 -8.32
C MET A 1 -0.50 -0.06 -6.80
N TRP A 2 0.57 -0.32 -6.04
CA TRP A 2 0.49 -0.49 -4.59
C TRP A 2 0.65 0.86 -3.89
N GLN A 3 -0.47 1.45 -3.45
CA GLN A 3 -0.51 2.68 -2.65
C GLN A 3 -0.47 2.31 -1.17
N VAL A 4 0.71 2.31 -0.56
CA VAL A 4 0.88 2.09 0.88
C VAL A 4 0.68 3.44 1.59
N LYS A 5 -0.51 3.68 2.12
CA LYS A 5 -0.80 4.85 2.97
C LYS A 5 -0.17 4.62 4.35
N PHE A 6 0.97 5.27 4.60
CA PHE A 6 1.53 5.34 5.94
C PHE A 6 0.71 6.31 6.79
N VAL A 7 0.06 5.77 7.82
CA VAL A 7 -0.66 6.55 8.82
C VAL A 7 0.37 7.27 9.68
N SER A 8 0.33 8.59 9.64
CA SER A 8 1.24 9.49 10.34
C SER A 8 0.88 9.60 11.83
N HIS A 9 1.25 8.60 12.63
CA HIS A 9 1.14 8.67 14.10
C HIS A 9 2.51 8.62 14.79
N LYS A 10 2.91 9.81 15.24
CA LYS A 10 3.82 10.15 16.37
C LYS A 10 5.26 9.62 16.36
N THR A 11 6.12 10.59 16.09
CA THR A 11 7.59 10.68 16.00
C THR A 11 8.38 10.50 17.31
N GLN A 12 8.01 9.56 18.19
CA GLN A 12 8.78 9.34 19.45
C GLN A 12 9.40 7.95 19.60
N PHE A 13 9.21 7.03 18.64
CA PHE A 13 9.78 5.68 18.70
C PHE A 13 11.06 5.47 17.86
N LEU A 14 11.55 6.51 17.20
CA LEU A 14 12.71 6.45 16.32
C LEU A 14 13.95 6.97 17.03
N ASN A 15 14.62 6.10 17.77
CA ASN A 15 16.08 6.12 17.72
C ASN A 15 16.42 5.84 16.25
N VAL A 16 16.71 6.92 15.49
CA VAL A 16 16.50 7.02 14.03
C VAL A 16 17.16 5.88 13.25
N SER A 17 18.28 5.38 13.74
CA SER A 17 19.01 4.25 13.18
C SER A 17 18.31 2.90 13.39
N ARG A 18 17.90 2.57 14.62
CA ARG A 18 17.33 1.26 14.96
C ARG A 18 15.94 1.04 14.34
N GLY A 19 15.10 2.07 14.31
CA GLY A 19 13.78 1.94 13.71
C GLY A 19 13.82 1.84 12.19
N LEU A 20 14.82 2.45 11.52
CA LEU A 20 14.98 2.31 10.07
C LEU A 20 15.42 0.89 9.69
N GLU A 21 16.29 0.27 10.50
CA GLU A 21 16.70 -1.13 10.31
C GLU A 21 15.52 -2.08 10.49
N ILE A 22 14.69 -1.85 11.52
CA ILE A 22 13.48 -2.65 11.76
C ILE A 22 12.47 -2.46 10.63
N LEU A 23 12.27 -1.23 10.14
CA LEU A 23 11.36 -0.95 9.02
C LEU A 23 11.84 -1.63 7.72
N TYR A 24 13.14 -1.55 7.44
CA TYR A 24 13.76 -2.22 6.30
C TYR A 24 13.60 -3.75 6.41
N LYS A 25 13.88 -4.32 7.59
CA LYS A 25 13.69 -5.75 7.87
C LYS A 25 12.22 -6.16 7.77
N ALA A 26 11.29 -5.38 8.31
CA ALA A 26 9.87 -5.74 8.32
C ALA A 26 9.24 -5.66 6.92
N GLN A 27 9.55 -4.61 6.16
CA GLN A 27 8.83 -4.31 4.93
C GLN A 27 9.56 -4.73 3.67
N VAL A 28 10.85 -4.41 3.57
CA VAL A 28 11.64 -4.73 2.38
C VAL A 28 12.08 -6.18 2.40
N CYS A 29 12.52 -6.70 3.56
CA CYS A 29 12.94 -8.10 3.70
C CYS A 29 11.80 -9.09 3.43
N SER A 30 10.62 -8.86 4.01
CA SER A 30 9.45 -9.71 3.79
C SER A 30 9.00 -9.67 2.33
N SER A 31 8.91 -8.48 1.74
CA SER A 31 8.57 -8.34 0.32
C SER A 31 9.61 -9.02 -0.58
N LEU A 32 10.89 -8.99 -0.21
CA LEU A 32 11.95 -9.69 -0.95
C LEU A 32 11.86 -11.22 -0.79
N GLU A 33 11.56 -11.72 0.40
CA GLU A 33 11.45 -13.17 0.67
C GLU A 33 10.27 -13.82 -0.06
N TYR A 34 9.11 -13.19 -0.07
CA TYR A 34 7.95 -13.74 -0.78
C TYR A 34 8.02 -13.53 -2.29
N ALA A 35 8.78 -12.54 -2.76
CA ALA A 35 8.94 -12.28 -4.19
C ALA A 35 10.06 -13.11 -4.86
N CYS A 36 10.86 -13.89 -4.11
CA CYS A 36 11.95 -14.71 -4.67
C CYS A 36 11.49 -15.58 -5.85
N LEU A 37 10.30 -16.19 -5.73
CA LEU A 37 9.69 -17.02 -6.77
C LEU A 37 9.41 -16.23 -8.05
N THR A 38 8.95 -14.98 -7.91
CA THR A 38 8.72 -14.10 -9.06
C THR A 38 10.01 -13.55 -9.65
N TRP A 39 11.08 -13.49 -8.87
CA TRP A 39 12.36 -12.90 -9.28
C TRP A 39 13.33 -13.84 -9.93
N GLY A 40 13.25 -15.14 -9.64
CA GLY A 40 13.98 -16.15 -10.40
C GLY A 40 13.69 -16.10 -11.91
N SER A 41 12.54 -15.54 -12.29
CA SER A 41 12.12 -15.35 -13.69
C SER A 41 12.17 -13.88 -14.17
N ALA A 42 12.56 -12.93 -13.31
CA ALA A 42 12.59 -11.52 -13.68
C ALA A 42 13.75 -11.21 -14.64
N ALA A 43 13.50 -10.38 -15.66
CA ALA A 43 14.55 -9.96 -16.59
C ALA A 43 15.69 -9.24 -15.86
N ASN A 44 16.93 -9.39 -16.34
CA ASN A 44 18.14 -8.80 -15.75
C ASN A 44 18.03 -7.29 -15.45
N LYS A 45 17.22 -6.55 -16.24
CA LYS A 45 16.94 -5.12 -16.03
C LYS A 45 16.20 -4.80 -14.72
N HIS A 46 15.37 -5.72 -14.22
CA HIS A 46 14.69 -5.55 -12.93
C HIS A 46 15.61 -5.90 -11.76
N LEU A 47 16.54 -6.84 -11.97
CA LEU A 47 17.54 -7.20 -10.96
C LEU A 47 18.50 -6.04 -10.67
N THR A 48 18.91 -5.28 -11.69
CA THR A 48 19.75 -4.09 -11.51
C THR A 48 19.04 -2.99 -10.72
N LEU A 49 17.74 -2.78 -10.96
CA LEU A 49 16.93 -1.85 -10.15
C LEU A 49 16.85 -2.27 -8.68
N LEU A 50 16.64 -3.56 -8.40
CA LEU A 50 16.61 -4.08 -7.02
C LEU A 50 17.96 -3.91 -6.33
N ASN A 51 19.07 -4.19 -7.02
CA ASN A 51 20.41 -3.97 -6.50
C ASN A 51 20.65 -2.48 -6.20
N MET A 52 20.12 -1.57 -7.03
CA MET A 52 20.21 -0.13 -6.80
C MET A 52 19.39 0.32 -5.57
N VAL A 53 18.20 -0.25 -5.36
CA VAL A 53 17.38 0.00 -4.17
C VAL A 53 18.08 -0.51 -2.91
N GLN A 54 18.67 -1.71 -2.94
CA GLN A 54 19.46 -2.23 -1.82
C GLN A 54 20.67 -1.34 -1.55
N ALA A 55 21.45 -0.98 -2.57
CA ALA A 55 22.62 -0.12 -2.41
C ALA A 55 22.23 1.25 -1.82
N ARG A 56 21.08 1.80 -2.21
CA ARG A 56 20.55 3.03 -1.64
C ARG A 56 20.16 2.85 -0.17
N ALA A 57 19.50 1.75 0.19
CA ALA A 57 19.13 1.44 1.57
C ALA A 57 20.36 1.26 2.47
N VAL A 58 21.37 0.51 2.00
CA VAL A 58 22.65 0.33 2.69
C VAL A 58 23.31 1.69 2.95
N ARG A 59 23.40 2.55 1.93
CA ARG A 59 23.97 3.90 2.09
C ARG A 59 23.21 4.76 3.11
N ILE A 60 21.88 4.67 3.15
CA ILE A 60 21.08 5.41 4.14
C ILE A 60 21.35 4.86 5.55
N ILE A 61 21.52 3.55 5.72
CA ILE A 61 21.82 2.93 7.01
C ILE A 61 23.24 3.28 7.47
N GLU A 62 24.24 3.18 6.58
CA GLU A 62 25.63 3.55 6.85
C GLU A 62 25.78 5.01 7.26
N ASN A 63 25.11 5.93 6.55
CA ASN A 63 25.18 7.36 6.87
C ASN A 63 24.59 7.71 8.25
N ASN A 64 23.74 6.85 8.83
CA ASN A 64 23.10 7.09 10.12
C ASN A 64 23.79 6.36 11.29
N ASN A 65 24.69 5.41 11.01
CA ASN A 65 25.40 4.64 12.03
C ASN A 65 26.89 4.99 12.00
N ALA A 66 27.33 5.82 12.96
CA ALA A 66 28.71 6.27 13.08
C ALA A 66 29.68 5.14 13.51
N GLY A 67 29.90 4.13 12.65
CA GLY A 67 31.00 3.17 12.77
C GLY A 67 30.62 1.70 12.95
N GLN A 68 29.35 1.32 12.84
CA GLN A 68 28.96 -0.10 12.89
C GLN A 68 28.62 -0.61 11.49
N GLU A 69 29.43 -1.53 10.96
CA GLU A 69 29.15 -2.19 9.68
C GLU A 69 27.85 -2.98 9.78
N PRO A 70 26.83 -2.66 8.97
CA PRO A 70 25.61 -3.44 8.95
C PRO A 70 25.90 -4.81 8.33
N GLN A 71 25.73 -5.89 9.11
CA GLN A 71 25.79 -7.28 8.63
C GLN A 71 24.58 -7.62 7.75
N LEU A 72 24.44 -6.94 6.62
CA LEU A 72 23.42 -7.25 5.62
C LEU A 72 24.01 -8.25 4.64
N THR A 73 23.44 -9.46 4.63
CA THR A 73 23.78 -10.47 3.63
C THR A 73 23.48 -9.95 2.23
N THR A 74 24.34 -10.28 1.26
CA THR A 74 24.16 -9.84 -0.13
C THR A 74 22.83 -10.35 -0.68
N LEU A 75 22.14 -9.54 -1.51
CA LEU A 75 20.87 -9.97 -2.11
C LEU A 75 21.02 -11.28 -2.90
N GLN A 76 22.17 -11.48 -3.53
CA GLN A 76 22.47 -12.69 -4.28
C GLN A 76 22.43 -13.92 -3.37
N HIS A 77 23.14 -13.88 -2.25
CA HIS A 77 23.15 -14.98 -1.29
C HIS A 77 21.73 -15.31 -0.79
N ARG A 78 20.90 -14.29 -0.52
CA ARG A 78 19.52 -14.49 -0.09
C ARG A 78 18.65 -15.12 -1.19
N ARG A 79 18.85 -14.74 -2.45
CA ARG A 79 18.15 -15.36 -3.60
C ARG A 79 18.55 -16.82 -3.76
N ASP A 80 19.83 -17.12 -3.63
CA ASP A 80 20.34 -18.48 -3.75
C ASP A 80 19.78 -19.36 -2.63
N VAL A 81 19.76 -18.87 -1.38
CA VAL A 81 19.16 -19.57 -0.23
C VAL A 81 17.66 -19.76 -0.40
N ALA A 82 16.93 -18.73 -0.84
CA ALA A 82 15.48 -18.84 -1.06
C ALA A 82 15.15 -19.79 -2.21
N GLY A 83 15.90 -19.72 -3.31
CA GLY A 83 15.78 -20.64 -4.44
C GLY A 83 16.04 -22.08 -4.03
N LEU A 84 17.12 -22.32 -3.27
CA LEU A 84 17.44 -23.64 -2.73
C LEU A 84 16.35 -24.14 -1.78
N THR A 85 15.80 -23.27 -0.93
CA THR A 85 14.71 -23.61 0.00
C THR A 85 13.44 -24.02 -0.75
N VAL A 86 13.11 -23.32 -1.84
CA VAL A 86 11.97 -23.68 -2.70
C VAL A 86 12.22 -25.03 -3.37
N VAL A 87 13.40 -25.25 -3.96
CA VAL A 87 13.76 -26.53 -4.59
C VAL A 87 13.69 -27.67 -3.57
N PHE A 88 14.20 -27.45 -2.35
CA PHE A 88 14.13 -28.41 -1.26
C PHE A 88 12.68 -28.72 -0.84
N LYS A 89 11.84 -27.70 -0.64
CA LYS A 89 10.41 -27.89 -0.32
C LYS A 89 9.67 -28.63 -1.44
N VAL A 90 10.05 -28.38 -2.68
CA VAL A 90 9.44 -29.01 -3.85
C VAL A 90 9.88 -30.48 -3.99
N GLN A 91 11.15 -30.79 -3.75
CA GLN A 91 11.69 -32.16 -3.90
C GLN A 91 11.40 -33.05 -2.70
N VAL A 92 11.59 -32.55 -1.48
CA VAL A 92 11.53 -33.36 -0.26
C VAL A 92 10.14 -33.33 0.37
N MET A 93 9.52 -32.14 0.46
CA MET A 93 8.26 -31.97 1.20
C MET A 93 7.00 -32.17 0.35
N ARG A 94 7.14 -32.40 -0.97
CA ARG A 94 6.03 -32.64 -1.93
C ARG A 94 4.80 -31.74 -1.72
N VAL A 95 5.06 -30.44 -1.53
CA VAL A 95 4.01 -29.47 -1.23
C VAL A 95 3.05 -29.32 -2.42
N SER A 96 1.79 -29.73 -2.24
CA SER A 96 0.78 -29.85 -3.31
C SER A 96 0.53 -28.56 -4.09
N HIS A 97 0.56 -27.39 -3.45
CA HIS A 97 0.35 -26.11 -4.15
C HIS A 97 1.58 -25.63 -4.96
N LEU A 98 2.77 -26.20 -4.74
CA LEU A 98 3.97 -25.92 -5.53
C LEU A 98 4.19 -26.97 -6.63
N GLN A 99 3.29 -27.95 -6.76
CA GLN A 99 3.38 -28.99 -7.78
C GLN A 99 3.24 -28.44 -9.21
N ALA A 100 2.66 -27.25 -9.39
CA ALA A 100 2.64 -26.57 -10.68
C ALA A 100 4.04 -26.07 -11.12
N LEU A 101 4.97 -25.86 -10.17
CA LEU A 101 6.37 -25.50 -10.46
C LEU A 101 7.23 -26.72 -10.81
N TRP A 102 6.70 -27.94 -10.65
CA TRP A 102 7.27 -29.15 -11.24
C TRP A 102 7.07 -29.10 -12.76
N GLN A 103 7.90 -28.30 -13.44
CA GLN A 103 8.16 -28.60 -14.82
C GLN A 103 9.02 -29.87 -14.83
N PRO A 104 8.59 -30.95 -15.51
CA PRO A 104 9.50 -32.06 -15.78
C PRO A 104 10.76 -31.46 -16.34
N CYS A 105 11.93 -31.81 -15.79
CA CYS A 105 13.21 -31.43 -16.37
C CYS A 105 13.19 -31.89 -17.84
N ARG A 106 12.76 -30.99 -18.74
CA ARG A 106 12.95 -31.14 -20.16
C ARG A 106 14.42 -30.85 -20.35
N LEU A 107 15.23 -31.85 -20.04
CA LEU A 107 16.52 -32.05 -20.67
C LEU A 107 16.20 -32.16 -22.15
N ALA A 108 16.03 -31.01 -22.81
CA ALA A 108 16.22 -30.93 -24.24
C ALA A 108 17.61 -31.54 -24.43
N PRO A 109 17.74 -32.64 -25.21
CA PRO A 109 19.05 -33.21 -25.48
C PRO A 109 19.82 -32.13 -26.21
N VAL A 110 20.61 -31.35 -25.46
CA VAL A 110 21.66 -30.53 -26.02
C VAL A 110 22.49 -31.54 -26.77
N THR A 111 22.39 -31.47 -28.10
CA THR A 111 23.17 -32.31 -29.00
C THR A 111 24.59 -31.79 -28.91
N ILE A 112 25.25 -32.05 -27.78
CA ILE A 112 26.69 -32.10 -27.70
C ILE A 112 27.01 -33.22 -28.67
N ARG A 113 27.59 -32.84 -29.80
CA ARG A 113 28.05 -33.72 -30.85
C ARG A 113 28.80 -34.88 -30.18
N ALA A 114 28.13 -36.02 -30.07
CA ALA A 114 28.63 -37.16 -29.33
C ALA A 114 29.83 -37.74 -30.07
N VAL A 115 30.98 -37.73 -29.41
CA VAL A 115 31.91 -38.85 -29.52
C VAL A 115 31.14 -40.05 -28.97
N ALA A 116 30.99 -41.08 -29.79
CA ALA A 116 30.15 -42.24 -29.54
C ALA A 116 30.49 -42.92 -28.21
N LEU A 117 29.59 -42.83 -27.24
CA LEU A 117 29.54 -43.71 -26.09
C LEU A 117 28.12 -44.25 -25.97
N ALA A 118 28.06 -45.57 -25.88
CA ALA A 118 26.89 -46.42 -26.05
C ALA A 118 25.77 -46.12 -25.03
N PRO A 119 24.50 -46.39 -25.38
CA PRO A 119 23.36 -46.17 -24.51
C PRO A 119 23.33 -47.24 -23.40
N VAL A 120 23.63 -46.84 -22.16
CA VAL A 120 23.39 -47.66 -20.97
C VAL A 120 22.16 -47.11 -20.24
N ILE A 121 21.06 -47.83 -20.45
CA ILE A 121 19.90 -48.09 -19.60
C ILE A 121 19.98 -47.42 -18.20
N PHE A 122 19.24 -46.32 -18.00
CA PHE A 122 19.01 -45.67 -16.69
C PHE A 122 17.71 -46.16 -16.05
N ALA A 123 17.54 -47.49 -15.92
CA ALA A 123 16.40 -48.09 -15.22
C ALA A 123 16.76 -48.61 -13.81
N GLU A 124 18.05 -48.66 -13.46
CA GLU A 124 18.54 -49.25 -12.21
C GLU A 124 19.10 -48.30 -11.11
N PRO A 125 19.05 -46.95 -11.13
CA PRO A 125 19.69 -46.17 -10.05
C PRO A 125 18.86 -46.05 -8.77
N LEU A 126 17.55 -46.34 -8.82
CA LEU A 126 16.67 -46.17 -7.66
C LEU A 126 16.83 -47.30 -6.64
N GLU A 127 17.03 -48.54 -7.08
CA GLU A 127 17.31 -49.65 -6.16
C GLU A 127 18.69 -49.53 -5.51
N ILE A 128 19.68 -49.02 -6.26
CA ILE A 128 21.01 -48.73 -5.72
C ILE A 128 20.94 -47.60 -4.68
N LEU A 129 20.12 -46.57 -4.92
CA LEU A 129 19.90 -45.50 -3.94
C LEU A 129 19.14 -45.97 -2.71
N VAL A 130 18.14 -46.85 -2.87
CA VAL A 130 17.40 -47.43 -1.73
C VAL A 130 18.30 -48.33 -0.89
N MET A 131 19.11 -49.19 -1.52
CA MET A 131 20.08 -50.01 -0.78
C MET A 131 21.19 -49.17 -0.13
N ALA A 132 21.62 -48.07 -0.76
CA ALA A 132 22.56 -47.14 -0.16
C ALA A 132 21.94 -46.38 1.04
N LEU A 133 20.65 -46.06 0.99
CA LEU A 133 19.93 -45.43 2.10
C LEU A 133 19.78 -46.40 3.29
N GLU A 134 19.50 -47.68 3.02
CA GLU A 134 19.45 -48.73 4.05
C GLU A 134 20.83 -49.00 4.67
N SER A 135 21.89 -48.95 3.86
CA SER A 135 23.26 -49.04 4.35
C SER A 135 23.63 -47.86 5.26
N LEU A 136 23.23 -46.64 4.91
CA LEU A 136 23.43 -45.45 5.74
C LEU A 136 22.60 -45.49 7.03
N HIS A 137 21.45 -46.17 7.03
CA HIS A 137 20.63 -46.38 8.21
C HIS A 137 21.32 -47.28 9.24
N GLU A 138 21.97 -48.36 8.80
CA GLU A 138 22.73 -49.25 9.69
C GLU A 138 24.03 -48.61 10.22
N GLU A 139 24.63 -47.66 9.49
CA GLU A 139 25.83 -46.93 9.94
C GLU A 139 25.52 -45.82 10.97
N ALA A 140 24.25 -45.42 11.12
CA ALA A 140 23.79 -44.42 12.10
C ALA A 140 23.46 -45.01 13.49
N LYS A 141 23.38 -46.35 13.62
CA LYS A 141 23.10 -47.08 14.87
C LYS A 141 24.06 -46.79 16.04
N PRO A 142 25.38 -46.59 15.85
CA PRO A 142 26.29 -46.35 16.97
C PRO A 142 26.31 -44.89 17.46
N LEU A 143 25.62 -43.96 16.77
CA LEU A 143 25.58 -42.54 17.15
C LEU A 143 24.49 -42.18 18.16
N GLY A 144 23.67 -43.15 18.60
CA GLY A 144 22.63 -42.91 19.61
C GLY A 144 21.53 -41.92 19.18
N LEU A 145 21.50 -41.51 17.92
CA LEU A 145 20.31 -40.92 17.31
C LEU A 145 19.35 -42.05 16.93
N GLU A 146 18.69 -42.64 17.94
CA GLU A 146 17.45 -43.36 17.71
C GLU A 146 16.43 -42.35 17.20
N VAL A 147 16.34 -42.22 15.88
CA VAL A 147 15.24 -41.49 15.26
C VAL A 147 14.00 -42.36 15.45
N SER A 148 13.31 -42.10 16.57
CA SER A 148 12.05 -42.69 17.00
C SER A 148 10.92 -42.38 15.99
N TRP A 149 10.97 -42.98 14.81
CA TRP A 149 9.89 -42.91 13.81
C TRP A 149 8.88 -44.05 13.94
N LEU A 150 9.14 -45.06 14.78
CA LEU A 150 8.31 -46.27 14.84
C LEU A 150 7.43 -46.41 16.10
N LYS A 151 7.40 -45.40 16.98
CA LYS A 151 6.61 -45.42 18.21
C LYS A 151 5.54 -44.32 18.26
N THR A 152 4.80 -44.17 17.16
CA THR A 152 3.61 -43.30 17.05
C THR A 152 2.51 -44.04 16.32
N LYS A 153 2.13 -45.23 16.79
CA LYS A 153 1.07 -46.03 16.15
C LYS A 153 0.04 -46.63 17.10
N VAL A 154 0.07 -46.26 18.38
CA VAL A 154 -0.82 -46.84 19.40
C VAL A 154 -1.28 -45.79 20.43
N GLN A 155 -1.36 -44.52 20.03
CA GLN A 155 -1.94 -43.46 20.87
C GLN A 155 -2.73 -42.41 20.06
N ASP A 156 -3.20 -42.77 18.86
CA ASP A 156 -3.85 -41.84 17.92
C ASP A 156 -5.38 -41.74 18.08
N GLU A 157 -5.99 -42.33 19.11
CA GLU A 157 -7.46 -42.26 19.31
C GLU A 157 -7.91 -41.26 20.39
N GLU A 158 -7.00 -40.62 21.14
CA GLU A 158 -7.34 -39.52 22.07
C GLU A 158 -7.00 -38.11 21.54
N GLU A 159 -6.28 -37.98 20.42
CA GLU A 159 -5.95 -36.66 19.83
C GLU A 159 -7.08 -36.07 18.97
N GLU A 160 -8.15 -36.80 18.66
CA GLU A 160 -9.26 -36.24 17.87
C GLU A 160 -10.04 -35.15 18.62
N GLU A 161 -10.10 -35.18 19.96
CA GLU A 161 -10.78 -34.14 20.74
C GLU A 161 -10.01 -32.81 20.75
N GLU A 162 -8.67 -32.83 20.74
CA GLU A 162 -7.87 -31.60 20.71
C GLU A 162 -8.01 -30.87 19.37
N VAL A 163 -8.11 -31.61 18.25
CA VAL A 163 -8.29 -31.02 16.92
C VAL A 163 -9.63 -30.29 16.81
N VAL A 164 -10.70 -30.84 17.39
CA VAL A 164 -12.02 -30.20 17.38
C VAL A 164 -11.99 -28.87 18.16
N VAL A 165 -11.33 -28.83 19.33
CA VAL A 165 -11.20 -27.59 20.12
C VAL A 165 -10.43 -26.54 19.33
N VAL A 166 -9.31 -26.90 18.69
CA VAL A 166 -8.52 -25.97 17.88
C VAL A 166 -9.35 -25.42 16.71
N VAL A 167 -10.09 -26.27 16.00
CA VAL A 167 -10.95 -25.84 14.90
C VAL A 167 -12.04 -24.89 15.39
N VAL A 168 -12.71 -25.20 16.51
CA VAL A 168 -13.73 -24.31 17.10
C VAL A 168 -13.13 -22.96 17.47
N VAL A 169 -11.97 -22.94 18.14
CA VAL A 169 -11.29 -21.69 18.51
C VAL A 169 -10.93 -20.87 17.26
N VAL A 170 -10.40 -21.51 16.22
CA VAL A 170 -10.07 -20.83 14.95
C VAL A 170 -11.33 -20.24 14.31
N VAL A 171 -12.44 -21.00 14.27
CA VAL A 171 -13.71 -20.50 13.72
C VAL A 171 -14.22 -19.30 14.53
N VAL A 172 -14.20 -19.38 15.86
CA VAL A 172 -14.60 -18.26 16.73
C VAL A 172 -13.74 -17.03 16.49
N VAL A 173 -12.41 -17.19 16.40
CA VAL A 173 -11.48 -16.08 16.10
C VAL A 173 -11.79 -15.47 14.73
N VAL A 174 -12.02 -16.29 13.70
CA VAL A 174 -12.39 -15.79 12.36
C VAL A 174 -13.70 -15.02 12.41
N VAL A 175 -14.72 -15.53 13.10
CA VAL A 175 -16.01 -14.83 13.26
C VAL A 175 -15.82 -13.49 13.96
N VAL A 176 -15.05 -13.44 15.05
CA VAL A 176 -14.75 -12.20 15.77
C VAL A 176 -14.03 -11.20 14.87
N VAL A 177 -13.03 -11.64 14.10
CA VAL A 177 -12.30 -10.78 13.16
C VAL A 177 -13.25 -10.23 12.10
N VAL A 178 -14.13 -11.06 11.53
CA VAL A 178 -15.14 -10.61 10.55
C VAL A 178 -16.08 -9.57 11.16
N VAL A 179 -16.58 -9.80 12.37
CA VAL A 179 -17.45 -8.85 13.07
C VAL A 179 -16.73 -7.52 13.30
N VAL A 180 -15.48 -7.55 13.76
CA VAL A 180 -14.67 -6.32 13.96
C VAL A 180 -14.49 -5.58 12.64
N VAL A 181 -14.17 -6.29 11.54
CA VAL A 181 -14.02 -5.68 10.22
C VAL A 181 -15.33 -5.02 9.77
N VAL A 182 -16.47 -5.69 9.95
CA VAL A 182 -17.79 -5.12 9.62
C VAL A 182 -18.07 -3.86 10.44
N VAL A 183 -17.81 -3.89 11.75
CA VAL A 183 -17.99 -2.71 12.62
C VAL A 183 -17.10 -1.56 12.17
N VAL A 184 -15.83 -1.81 11.85
CA VAL A 184 -14.91 -0.79 11.33
C VAL A 184 -15.43 -0.20 10.01
N VAL A 185 -15.91 -1.03 9.09
CA VAL A 185 -16.49 -0.56 7.82
C VAL A 185 -17.71 0.34 8.08
N VAL A 186 -18.62 -0.07 8.97
CA VAL A 186 -19.81 0.72 9.34
C VAL A 186 -19.39 2.07 9.93
N VAL A 187 -18.42 2.09 10.85
CA VAL A 187 -17.91 3.33 11.45
C VAL A 187 -17.31 4.24 10.37
N VAL A 188 -16.51 3.70 9.45
CA VAL A 188 -15.94 4.47 8.33
C VAL A 188 -17.05 5.07 7.46
N VAL A 189 -18.08 4.30 7.12
CA VAL A 189 -19.22 4.79 6.33
C VAL A 189 -19.94 5.92 7.05
N VAL A 190 -20.23 5.76 8.35
CA VAL A 190 -20.86 6.81 9.17
C VAL A 190 -20.01 8.09 9.18
N VAL A 191 -18.69 7.97 9.39
CA VAL A 191 -17.78 9.12 9.36
C VAL A 191 -17.81 9.82 8.00
N VAL A 192 -17.78 9.06 6.90
CA VAL A 192 -17.85 9.62 5.54
C VAL A 192 -19.18 10.36 5.33
N VAL A 193 -20.30 9.79 5.75
CA VAL A 193 -21.62 10.44 5.66
C VAL A 193 -21.64 11.75 6.46
N VAL A 194 -21.12 11.74 7.69
CA VAL A 194 -21.04 12.95 8.53
C VAL A 194 -20.20 14.04 7.85
N VAL A 195 -19.04 13.68 7.29
CA VAL A 195 -18.18 14.63 6.56
C VAL A 195 -18.92 15.22 5.35
N VAL A 196 -19.61 14.39 4.56
CA VAL A 196 -20.40 14.86 3.41
C VAL A 196 -21.49 15.83 3.86
N VAL A 197 -22.23 15.51 4.93
CA VAL A 197 -23.27 16.40 5.47
C VAL A 197 -22.68 17.75 5.90
N VAL A 198 -21.55 17.74 6.61
CA VAL A 198 -20.86 18.98 7.03
C VAL A 198 -20.45 19.80 5.82
N VAL A 199 -19.87 19.18 4.79
CA VAL A 199 -19.48 19.88 3.55
C VAL A 199 -20.71 20.51 2.87
N VAL A 200 -21.83 19.79 2.76
CA VAL A 200 -23.07 20.31 2.18
C VAL A 200 -23.58 21.51 2.98
N VAL A 201 -23.60 21.43 4.31
CA VAL A 201 -24.02 22.55 5.17
C VAL A 201 -23.13 23.77 4.95
N VAL A 202 -21.80 23.60 4.91
CA VAL A 202 -20.87 24.69 4.64
C VAL A 202 -21.14 25.33 3.28
N VAL A 203 -21.35 24.53 2.24
CA VAL A 203 -21.67 25.04 0.89
C VAL A 203 -22.97 25.84 0.90
N VAL A 204 -24.02 25.35 1.56
CA VAL A 204 -25.30 26.06 1.69
C VAL A 204 -25.10 27.41 2.41
N VAL A 205 -24.37 27.44 3.51
CA VAL A 205 -24.07 28.68 4.24
C VAL A 205 -23.32 29.68 3.35
N VAL A 206 -22.31 29.23 2.61
CA VAL A 206 -21.57 30.09 1.67
C VAL A 206 -22.49 30.67 0.60
N VAL A 207 -23.36 29.84 0.00
CA VAL A 207 -24.33 30.31 -1.00
C VAL A 207 -25.28 31.35 -0.42
N VAL A 208 -25.81 31.13 0.78
CA VAL A 208 -26.68 32.11 1.47
C VAL A 208 -25.95 33.42 1.71
N VAL A 209 -24.70 33.38 2.20
CA VAL A 209 -23.89 34.59 2.41
C VAL A 209 -23.68 35.35 1.09
N VAL A 210 -23.34 34.65 0.01
CA VAL A 210 -23.17 35.27 -1.32
C VAL A 210 -24.47 35.94 -1.78
N VAL A 211 -25.62 35.27 -1.64
CA VAL A 211 -26.92 35.84 -2.00
C VAL A 211 -27.21 37.09 -1.20
N VAL A 212 -26.97 37.07 0.12
CA VAL A 212 -27.17 38.26 0.99
C VAL A 212 -26.27 39.41 0.54
N VAL A 213 -24.99 39.16 0.24
CA VAL A 213 -24.06 40.19 -0.25
C VAL A 213 -24.56 40.78 -1.57
N VAL A 214 -25.00 39.95 -2.51
CA VAL A 214 -25.55 40.42 -3.79
C VAL A 214 -26.79 41.30 -3.58
N VAL A 215 -27.72 40.89 -2.71
CA VAL A 215 -28.91 41.69 -2.38
C VAL A 215 -28.52 43.03 -1.78
N VAL A 216 -27.56 43.07 -0.83
CA VAL A 216 -27.07 44.32 -0.23
C VAL A 216 -26.46 45.24 -1.29
N VAL A 217 -25.63 44.71 -2.19
CA VAL A 217 -25.03 45.48 -3.28
C VAL A 217 -26.11 46.07 -4.18
N VAL A 218 -27.11 45.28 -4.57
CA VAL A 218 -28.23 45.75 -5.40
C VAL A 218 -29.00 46.87 -4.69
N VAL A 219 -29.32 46.72 -3.41
CA VAL A 219 -29.99 47.75 -2.62
C VAL A 219 -29.17 49.04 -2.58
N VAL A 220 -27.86 48.94 -2.33
CA VAL A 220 -26.96 50.11 -2.33
C VAL A 220 -26.95 50.80 -3.69
N VAL A 221 -26.84 50.05 -4.78
CA VAL A 221 -26.89 50.61 -6.15
C VAL A 221 -28.22 51.33 -6.40
N VAL A 222 -29.35 50.73 -6.04
CA VAL A 222 -30.67 51.35 -6.19
C VAL A 222 -30.75 52.66 -5.40
N VAL A 223 -30.30 52.67 -4.15
CA VAL A 223 -30.27 53.87 -3.31
C VAL A 223 -29.42 54.96 -3.95
N VAL A 224 -28.22 54.62 -4.43
CA VAL A 224 -27.34 55.58 -5.11
C VAL A 224 -28.01 56.16 -6.36
N VAL A 225 -28.63 55.32 -7.19
CA VAL A 225 -29.37 55.77 -8.38
C VAL A 225 -30.50 56.72 -8.01
N VAL A 226 -31.30 56.39 -6.99
CA VAL A 226 -32.38 57.27 -6.50
C VAL A 226 -31.83 58.61 -6.04
N VAL A 227 -30.75 58.62 -5.25
CA VAL A 227 -30.12 59.86 -4.78
C VAL A 227 -29.63 60.70 -5.96
N VAL A 228 -28.97 60.09 -6.95
CA VAL A 228 -28.51 60.80 -8.16
C VAL A 228 -29.69 61.41 -8.91
N VAL A 229 -30.78 60.67 -9.12
CA VAL A 229 -31.98 61.18 -9.78
C VAL A 229 -32.57 62.37 -9.03
N VAL A 230 -32.69 62.28 -7.70
CA VAL A 230 -33.19 63.39 -6.86
C VAL A 230 -32.29 64.61 -6.99
N VAL A 231 -30.97 64.46 -6.94
CA VAL A 231 -30.02 65.56 -7.11
C VAL A 231 -30.18 66.21 -8.49
N VAL A 232 -30.30 65.42 -9.56
CA VAL A 232 -30.51 65.94 -10.92
C VAL A 232 -31.81 66.74 -11.00
N VAL A 233 -32.91 66.21 -10.44
CA VAL A 233 -34.21 66.92 -10.42
C VAL A 233 -34.09 68.25 -9.67
N VAL A 234 -33.46 68.26 -8.51
CA VAL A 234 -33.24 69.49 -7.72
C VAL A 234 -32.43 70.51 -8.53
N VAL A 235 -31.34 70.09 -9.18
CA VAL A 235 -30.53 70.98 -10.02
C VAL A 235 -31.35 71.56 -11.16
N VAL A 236 -32.14 70.74 -11.86
CA VAL A 236 -33.02 71.20 -12.95
C VAL A 236 -34.02 72.23 -12.44
N VAL A 237 -34.68 71.97 -11.30
CA VAL A 237 -35.63 72.90 -10.69
C VAL A 237 -34.95 74.24 -10.35
N VAL A 238 -33.77 74.20 -9.74
CA VAL A 238 -33.00 75.42 -9.41
C VAL A 238 -32.66 76.21 -10.68
N VAL A 239 -32.19 75.54 -11.74
CA VAL A 239 -31.88 76.19 -13.02
C VAL A 239 -33.12 76.85 -13.61
N VAL A 240 -34.26 76.15 -13.64
CA VAL A 240 -35.53 76.71 -14.15
C VAL A 240 -35.94 77.94 -13.35
N VAL A 241 -35.87 77.88 -12.01
CA VAL A 241 -36.20 79.03 -11.15
C VAL A 241 -35.28 80.22 -11.45
N VAL A 242 -33.97 79.99 -11.57
CA VAL A 242 -33.01 81.05 -11.91
C VAL A 242 -33.34 81.68 -13.28
N VAL A 243 -33.61 80.86 -14.30
CA VAL A 243 -33.98 81.35 -15.63
C VAL A 243 -35.25 82.21 -15.57
N VAL A 244 -36.30 81.74 -14.88
CA VAL A 244 -37.55 82.48 -14.71
C VAL A 244 -37.30 83.83 -14.03
N VAL A 245 -36.51 83.86 -12.95
CA VAL A 245 -36.17 85.11 -12.25
C VAL A 245 -35.42 86.07 -13.18
N VAL A 246 -34.43 85.58 -13.92
CA VAL A 246 -33.67 86.42 -14.88
C VAL A 246 -34.58 87.00 -15.96
N VAL A 247 -35.47 86.19 -16.55
CA VAL A 247 -36.42 86.65 -17.56
C VAL A 247 -37.35 87.72 -16.98
N LEU A 248 -37.89 87.51 -15.77
CA LEU A 248 -38.75 88.50 -15.11
C LEU A 248 -38.01 89.82 -14.88
N VAL A 249 -36.77 89.78 -14.40
CA VAL A 249 -35.95 90.97 -14.19
C VAL A 249 -35.73 91.71 -15.51
N VAL A 250 -35.36 91.02 -16.58
CA VAL A 250 -35.17 91.63 -17.91
C VAL A 250 -36.44 92.30 -18.41
N VAL A 251 -37.60 91.64 -18.28
CA VAL A 251 -38.89 92.22 -18.69
C VAL A 251 -39.20 93.49 -17.91
N VAL A 252 -39.00 93.47 -16.58
CA VAL A 252 -39.22 94.66 -15.73
C VAL A 252 -38.31 95.81 -16.15
N VAL A 253 -37.03 95.53 -16.39
CA VAL A 253 -36.07 96.56 -16.84
C VAL A 253 -36.48 97.16 -18.18
N VAL A 254 -36.91 96.35 -19.14
CA VAL A 254 -37.34 96.82 -20.47
C VAL A 254 -38.62 97.67 -20.40
N VAL A 255 -39.55 97.35 -19.50
CA VAL A 255 -40.81 98.11 -19.34
C VAL A 255 -40.59 99.47 -18.66
N VAL A 256 -39.55 99.59 -17.83
CA VAL A 256 -39.25 100.82 -17.08
C VAL A 256 -38.44 101.84 -17.88
N ILE A 257 -37.67 101.39 -18.89
CA ILE A 257 -36.88 102.24 -19.79
C ILE A 257 -37.77 102.82 -20.89
#